data_AF-A0A814YNE3-F1
#
_entry.id   AF-A0A814YNE3-F1
#
_cell.length_a   1.000
_cell.length_b   1.000
_cell.length_c   1.000
_cell.angle_alpha   90.00
_cell.angle_beta   90.00
_cell.angle_gamma   90.00
#
_symmetry.space_group_name_H-M   'P 1'
#
loop_
_entity.id
_entity.type
_entity.pdbx_description
1 polymer ?
#
loop_
_entity_poly.entity_id
_entity_poly.type
_entity_poly.pdbx_seq_one_letter_code
_entity_poly.pdbx_strand_id
1 'polypeptide(L)'
;MSYKNLTTYAVCLLAIALWCVLSNASPLNVNSEDSNNCAKYEVSHSNHCYYLDGSGGQCASGYKRASETVLKAIATQFKGKTYKSKVSDNCCVWTSNAYENWGMPATSCNVPGTFQSGPVLGGSLCTQAQQHYPAQLTFCGSS
;
A
#
# COMPACT_ATOMS: atom_id res chain seq x y z
N MET A 1 64.24 23.74 17.99
CA MET A 1 63.84 24.93 17.21
C MET A 1 62.46 25.37 17.68
N SER A 2 62.33 26.68 17.95
CA SER A 2 61.10 27.45 18.14
C SER A 2 60.10 27.05 19.23
N TYR A 3 60.25 27.72 20.37
CA TYR A 3 59.14 28.08 21.26
C TYR A 3 58.33 29.22 20.62
N LYS A 4 56.99 29.14 20.68
CA LYS A 4 56.13 30.33 20.70
C LYS A 4 55.01 30.13 21.72
N ASN A 5 55.14 30.85 22.83
CA ASN A 5 54.05 31.31 23.67
C ASN A 5 53.10 32.18 22.84
N LEU A 6 51.78 32.05 23.02
CA LEU A 6 50.87 33.19 22.95
C LEU A 6 49.69 33.00 23.91
N THR A 7 49.77 33.80 24.95
CA THR A 7 48.78 34.24 25.93
C THR A 7 47.53 34.83 25.27
N THR A 8 46.43 34.96 26.05
CA THR A 8 45.55 36.17 26.13
C THR A 8 44.05 35.92 25.99
N TYR A 9 43.44 35.82 27.18
CA TYR A 9 42.21 36.44 27.69
C TYR A 9 40.82 36.09 27.14
N ALA A 10 39.99 35.81 28.13
CA ALA A 10 38.57 35.58 28.12
C ALA A 10 37.75 36.89 28.13
N VAL A 11 36.45 36.68 27.93
CA VAL A 11 35.31 37.53 28.30
C VAL A 11 34.95 38.64 27.31
N CYS A 12 33.93 38.37 26.50
CA CYS A 12 32.91 39.37 26.19
C CYS A 12 31.54 38.69 26.13
N LEU A 13 30.94 38.52 27.30
CA LEU A 13 29.50 38.43 27.49
C LEU A 13 28.89 39.76 27.04
N LEU A 14 27.96 39.75 26.08
CA LEU A 14 26.64 40.40 26.19
C LEU A 14 25.94 40.43 24.81
N ALA A 15 24.90 39.60 24.75
CA ALA A 15 23.60 39.94 24.17
C ALA A 15 23.55 40.60 22.79
N ILE A 16 23.34 39.79 21.74
CA ILE A 16 22.29 40.08 20.75
C ILE A 16 21.56 38.76 20.45
N ALA A 17 20.50 38.54 21.22
CA ALA A 17 19.46 37.57 20.90
C ALA A 17 18.71 38.07 19.66
N LEU A 18 19.19 37.72 18.46
CA LEU A 18 18.43 37.94 17.23
C LEU A 18 18.81 36.98 16.09
N TRP A 19 19.23 35.76 16.42
CA TRP A 19 19.56 34.72 15.43
C TRP A 19 18.81 33.40 15.74
N CYS A 20 17.59 33.47 16.29
CA CYS A 20 16.73 32.30 16.50
C CYS A 20 15.55 32.20 15.53
N VAL A 21 15.53 33.00 14.47
CA VAL A 21 14.49 32.88 13.45
C VAL A 21 15.11 33.11 12.09
N LEU A 22 15.75 32.09 11.52
CA LEU A 22 15.83 31.88 10.07
C LEU A 22 16.53 30.55 9.79
N SER A 23 15.81 29.70 9.07
CA SER A 23 16.32 28.55 8.30
C SER A 23 16.82 27.32 9.08
N ASN A 24 15.96 26.75 9.93
CA ASN A 24 15.79 25.29 9.94
C ASN A 24 14.62 24.91 9.02
N ALA A 25 14.65 25.40 7.78
CA ALA A 25 13.98 24.69 6.71
C ALA A 25 14.95 23.56 6.35
N SER A 26 14.75 22.39 6.96
CA SER A 26 15.17 21.16 6.30
C SER A 26 14.69 21.26 4.85
N PRO A 27 15.51 20.92 3.84
CA PRO A 27 15.00 20.91 2.48
C PRO A 27 13.75 20.05 2.51
N LEU A 28 12.61 20.65 2.16
CA LEU A 28 11.46 19.89 1.72
C LEU A 28 11.98 19.17 0.48
N ASN A 29 12.47 17.95 0.70
CA ASN A 29 12.69 17.00 -0.36
C ASN A 29 11.29 16.59 -0.81
N VAL A 30 10.65 17.49 -1.55
CA VAL A 30 9.52 17.15 -2.39
C VAL A 30 10.15 16.44 -3.58
N ASN A 31 10.56 15.19 -3.36
CA ASN A 31 10.50 14.20 -4.40
C ASN A 31 9.01 14.07 -4.71
N SER A 32 8.51 14.98 -5.55
CA SER A 32 7.18 14.96 -6.12
C SER A 32 7.12 13.88 -7.21
N GLU A 33 7.50 12.66 -6.84
CA GLU A 33 7.36 11.42 -7.61
C GLU A 33 7.38 10.25 -6.60
N ASP A 34 6.30 10.10 -5.84
CA ASP A 34 5.96 8.77 -5.33
C ASP A 34 4.44 8.58 -5.36
N SER A 35 3.93 8.42 -6.58
CA SER A 35 2.63 7.79 -6.83
C SER A 35 2.62 6.30 -6.43
N ASN A 36 3.57 5.84 -5.60
CA ASN A 36 3.87 4.44 -5.29
C ASN A 36 3.98 4.15 -3.78
N ASN A 37 3.54 5.05 -2.89
CA ASN A 37 3.56 4.80 -1.44
C ASN A 37 2.37 3.95 -0.94
N CYS A 38 2.08 2.86 -1.64
CA CYS A 38 1.09 1.89 -1.17
C CYS A 38 1.71 0.96 -0.13
N ALA A 39 0.91 0.46 0.81
CA ALA A 39 1.42 -0.42 1.85
C ALA A 39 1.96 -1.73 1.26
N LYS A 40 2.75 -2.47 2.05
CA LYS A 40 3.44 -3.73 1.63
C LYS A 40 2.55 -4.70 0.82
N TYR A 41 1.30 -4.86 1.24
CA TYR A 41 0.33 -5.82 0.68
C TYR A 41 -0.50 -5.26 -0.48
N GLU A 42 -0.19 -4.05 -0.91
CA GLU A 42 -0.97 -3.30 -1.87
C GLU A 42 -0.24 -3.16 -3.21
N VAL A 43 -1.01 -2.86 -4.25
CA VAL A 43 -0.56 -2.57 -5.60
C VAL A 43 -0.94 -1.12 -5.90
N SER A 44 0.02 -0.32 -6.38
CA SER A 44 -0.28 1.04 -6.85
C SER A 44 -0.75 1.00 -8.30
N HIS A 45 -1.81 1.74 -8.60
CA HIS A 45 -2.26 1.96 -9.97
C HIS A 45 -3.06 3.25 -10.10
N SER A 46 -2.72 4.08 -11.08
CA SER A 46 -3.43 5.35 -11.34
C SER A 46 -3.55 6.24 -10.09
N ASN A 47 -2.48 6.31 -9.27
CA ASN A 47 -2.43 7.08 -8.02
C ASN A 47 -3.38 6.61 -6.90
N HIS A 48 -3.85 5.36 -6.98
CA HIS A 48 -4.62 4.68 -5.94
C HIS A 48 -3.92 3.39 -5.51
N CYS A 49 -4.21 2.94 -4.29
CA CYS A 49 -3.68 1.70 -3.72
C CYS A 49 -4.77 0.64 -3.66
N TYR A 50 -4.43 -0.59 -4.07
CA TYR A 50 -5.37 -1.69 -4.16
C TYR A 50 -4.87 -2.92 -3.41
N TYR A 51 -5.79 -3.66 -2.80
CA TYR A 51 -5.46 -4.90 -2.11
C TYR A 51 -6.55 -5.96 -2.23
N LEU A 52 -6.16 -7.18 -1.87
CA LEU A 52 -7.05 -8.33 -1.72
C LEU A 52 -7.16 -8.67 -0.24
N ASP A 53 -8.36 -8.99 0.23
CA ASP A 53 -8.59 -9.35 1.63
C ASP A 53 -9.79 -10.29 1.81
N GLY A 54 -9.75 -11.17 2.80
CA GLY A 54 -10.85 -12.08 3.17
C GLY A 54 -11.92 -11.39 4.03
N SER A 55 -12.32 -10.19 3.64
CA SER A 55 -13.09 -9.25 4.46
C SER A 55 -14.59 -9.30 4.23
N GLY A 56 -15.11 -10.20 3.38
CA GLY A 56 -16.55 -10.38 3.22
C GLY A 56 -17.25 -9.19 2.53
N GLY A 57 -16.57 -8.52 1.61
CA GLY A 57 -17.08 -7.35 0.89
C GLY A 57 -16.79 -6.01 1.59
N GLN A 58 -16.25 -6.03 2.80
CA GLN A 58 -15.90 -4.82 3.55
C GLN A 58 -14.47 -4.37 3.21
N CYS A 59 -14.22 -3.06 3.16
CA CYS A 59 -12.89 -2.52 2.97
C CYS A 59 -12.45 -1.74 4.22
N ALA A 60 -11.15 -1.74 4.49
CA ALA A 60 -10.53 -0.88 5.49
C ALA A 60 -10.90 0.59 5.29
N SER A 61 -10.86 1.38 6.37
CA SER A 61 -11.14 2.82 6.32
C SER A 61 -10.31 3.53 5.25
N GLY A 62 -10.94 4.38 4.46
CA GLY A 62 -10.33 5.05 3.30
C GLY A 62 -10.35 4.24 2.00
N TYR A 63 -10.89 3.02 2.01
CA TYR A 63 -10.99 2.15 0.83
C TYR A 63 -12.44 1.75 0.56
N LYS A 64 -12.72 1.41 -0.69
CA LYS A 64 -14.01 0.88 -1.16
C LYS A 64 -13.77 -0.29 -2.10
N ARG A 65 -14.78 -1.12 -2.34
CA ARG A 65 -14.69 -2.17 -3.38
C ARG A 65 -14.39 -1.51 -4.71
N ALA A 66 -13.32 -1.97 -5.34
CA ALA A 66 -12.86 -1.45 -6.62
C ALA A 66 -13.46 -2.25 -7.78
N SER A 67 -13.43 -1.65 -8.98
CA SER A 67 -14.04 -2.24 -10.17
C SER A 67 -13.22 -3.38 -10.74
N GLU A 68 -13.91 -4.30 -11.42
CA GLU A 68 -13.28 -5.38 -12.17
C GLU A 68 -12.34 -4.84 -13.27
N THR A 69 -12.65 -3.69 -13.85
CA THR A 69 -11.80 -3.04 -14.87
C THR A 69 -10.40 -2.73 -14.32
N VAL A 70 -10.32 -2.22 -13.09
CA VAL A 70 -9.01 -1.97 -12.46
C VAL A 70 -8.32 -3.28 -12.12
N LEU A 71 -9.06 -4.25 -11.56
CA LEU A 71 -8.52 -5.58 -11.27
C LEU A 71 -7.86 -6.18 -12.51
N LYS A 72 -8.53 -6.15 -13.67
CA LYS A 72 -7.99 -6.65 -14.94
C LYS A 72 -6.65 -6.03 -15.31
N ALA A 73 -6.47 -4.72 -15.05
CA ALA A 73 -5.24 -4.01 -15.39
C ALA A 73 -4.06 -4.37 -14.48
N ILE A 74 -4.34 -4.78 -13.24
CA ILE A 74 -3.32 -4.94 -12.19
C ILE A 74 -3.22 -6.34 -11.61
N ALA A 75 -4.05 -7.29 -12.07
CA ALA A 75 -4.19 -8.59 -11.45
C ALA A 75 -2.86 -9.31 -11.28
N THR A 76 -2.00 -9.31 -12.31
CA THR A 76 -0.68 -9.96 -12.29
C THR A 76 0.27 -9.37 -11.24
N GLN A 77 0.08 -8.11 -10.85
CA GLN A 77 0.90 -7.40 -9.87
C GLN A 77 0.65 -7.85 -8.43
N PHE A 78 -0.42 -8.62 -8.18
CA PHE A 78 -0.66 -9.25 -6.89
C PHE A 78 0.26 -10.45 -6.61
N LYS A 79 1.03 -10.93 -7.60
CA LYS A 79 2.05 -11.95 -7.36
C LYS A 79 3.06 -11.44 -6.31
N GLY A 80 3.33 -12.25 -5.30
CA GLY A 80 4.21 -11.90 -4.18
C GLY A 80 3.56 -11.01 -3.11
N LYS A 81 2.35 -10.51 -3.33
CA LYS A 81 1.53 -9.86 -2.28
C LYS A 81 0.84 -10.94 -1.43
N THR A 82 0.11 -10.53 -0.40
CA THR A 82 -0.73 -11.41 0.42
C THR A 82 -1.99 -10.65 0.84
N TYR A 83 -2.89 -11.32 1.56
CA TYR A 83 -4.07 -10.71 2.14
C TYR A 83 -3.69 -9.54 3.06
N LYS A 84 -4.43 -8.43 3.00
CA LYS A 84 -4.13 -7.25 3.82
C LYS A 84 -4.30 -7.52 5.32
N SER A 85 -5.36 -8.22 5.72
CA SER A 85 -5.69 -8.44 7.13
C SER A 85 -6.17 -9.86 7.45
N LYS A 86 -6.93 -10.48 6.55
CA LYS A 86 -7.61 -11.75 6.79
C LYS A 86 -7.54 -12.65 5.57
N VAL A 87 -7.21 -13.92 5.78
CA VAL A 87 -7.26 -14.93 4.72
C VAL A 87 -8.72 -15.18 4.31
N SER A 88 -8.95 -15.29 3.00
CA SER A 88 -10.29 -15.58 2.45
C SER A 88 -10.73 -17.02 2.72
N ASP A 89 -12.03 -17.26 2.70
CA ASP A 89 -12.65 -18.61 2.63
C ASP A 89 -13.22 -18.94 1.24
N ASN A 90 -13.18 -18.00 0.29
CA ASN A 90 -13.56 -18.19 -1.11
C ASN A 90 -12.47 -17.70 -2.09
N CYS A 91 -12.45 -18.28 -3.29
CA CYS A 91 -11.49 -17.93 -4.33
C CYS A 91 -12.00 -16.86 -5.30
N CYS A 92 -13.30 -16.64 -5.37
CA CYS A 92 -13.88 -15.63 -6.26
C CYS A 92 -13.65 -14.23 -5.70
N VAL A 93 -13.20 -13.33 -6.56
CA VAL A 93 -12.89 -11.95 -6.18
C VAL A 93 -14.15 -11.11 -6.30
N TRP A 94 -14.63 -10.65 -5.15
CA TRP A 94 -15.72 -9.70 -5.06
C TRP A 94 -15.24 -8.30 -5.40
N THR A 95 -15.71 -7.79 -6.54
CA THR A 95 -15.47 -6.43 -7.01
C THR A 95 -16.72 -5.57 -6.81
N SER A 96 -16.70 -4.32 -7.25
CA SER A 96 -17.91 -3.48 -7.30
C SER A 96 -18.87 -3.84 -8.44
N ASN A 97 -18.52 -4.78 -9.31
CA ASN A 97 -19.37 -5.26 -10.40
C ASN A 97 -20.46 -6.23 -9.89
N ALA A 98 -21.48 -6.48 -10.73
CA ALA A 98 -22.62 -7.34 -10.39
C ALA A 98 -22.29 -8.83 -10.23
N TYR A 99 -21.15 -9.27 -10.78
CA TYR A 99 -20.74 -10.66 -10.84
C TYR A 99 -19.25 -10.81 -10.52
N GLU A 100 -18.89 -11.97 -9.98
CA GLU A 100 -17.51 -12.35 -9.70
C GLU A 100 -16.97 -13.22 -10.84
N ASN A 101 -16.25 -12.59 -11.78
CA ASN A 101 -15.67 -13.26 -12.94
C ASN A 101 -14.17 -13.59 -12.77
N TRP A 102 -13.57 -13.13 -11.68
CA TRP A 102 -12.16 -13.30 -11.39
C TRP A 102 -12.00 -14.18 -10.17
N GLY A 103 -10.97 -15.02 -10.18
CA GLY A 103 -10.65 -15.84 -9.03
C GLY A 103 -9.15 -15.99 -8.84
N MET A 104 -8.74 -16.17 -7.59
CA MET A 104 -7.40 -16.61 -7.27
C MET A 104 -7.24 -18.08 -7.68
N PRO A 105 -6.11 -18.49 -8.30
CA PRO A 105 -5.83 -19.89 -8.53
C PRO A 105 -5.84 -20.69 -7.23
N ALA A 106 -6.35 -21.92 -7.27
CA ALA A 106 -6.56 -22.76 -6.09
C ALA A 106 -5.29 -22.95 -5.22
N THR A 107 -4.10 -22.87 -5.81
CA THR A 107 -2.81 -22.99 -5.10
C THR A 107 -2.45 -21.77 -4.25
N SER A 108 -3.08 -20.61 -4.47
CA SER A 108 -2.82 -19.35 -3.75
C SER A 108 -4.07 -18.81 -3.04
N CYS A 109 -5.18 -19.52 -3.12
CA CYS A 109 -6.46 -19.15 -2.53
C CYS A 109 -6.63 -19.80 -1.16
N ASN A 110 -7.23 -19.10 -0.21
CA ASN A 110 -7.59 -19.60 1.14
C ASN A 110 -6.40 -20.14 1.95
N VAL A 111 -5.18 -19.77 1.56
CA VAL A 111 -3.93 -20.22 2.17
C VAL A 111 -3.18 -19.00 2.67
N PRO A 112 -2.70 -18.99 3.93
CA PRO A 112 -1.87 -17.90 4.42
C PRO A 112 -0.52 -17.84 3.67
N GLY A 113 0.01 -16.63 3.49
CA GLY A 113 1.30 -16.42 2.84
C GLY A 113 1.19 -15.70 1.50
N THR A 114 2.31 -15.62 0.77
CA THR A 114 2.37 -14.87 -0.48
C THR A 114 1.68 -15.58 -1.63
N PHE A 115 1.00 -14.81 -2.46
CA PHE A 115 0.35 -15.28 -3.67
C PHE A 115 1.41 -15.70 -4.70
N GLN A 116 1.31 -16.93 -5.22
CA GLN A 116 2.19 -17.42 -6.28
C GLN A 116 1.86 -16.78 -7.63
N SER A 117 0.62 -16.34 -7.78
CA SER A 117 0.07 -15.60 -8.91
C SER A 117 -1.06 -14.70 -8.41
N GLY A 118 -1.37 -13.63 -9.13
CA GLY A 118 -2.58 -12.84 -8.86
C GLY A 118 -3.86 -13.48 -9.38
N PRO A 119 -5.00 -12.77 -9.27
CA PRO A 119 -6.28 -13.22 -9.79
C PRO A 119 -6.25 -13.43 -11.31
N VAL A 120 -7.05 -14.37 -11.80
CA VAL A 120 -7.23 -14.63 -13.23
C VAL A 120 -8.70 -14.72 -13.58
N LEU A 121 -9.05 -14.34 -14.80
CA LEU A 121 -10.41 -14.46 -15.32
C LEU A 121 -10.83 -15.94 -15.34
N GLY A 122 -11.99 -16.27 -14.77
CA GLY A 122 -12.48 -17.65 -14.65
C GLY A 122 -11.70 -18.51 -13.63
N GLY A 123 -10.75 -17.93 -12.89
CA GLY A 123 -9.94 -18.65 -11.91
C GLY A 123 -10.82 -19.34 -10.86
N SER A 124 -10.48 -20.57 -10.48
CA SER A 124 -11.26 -21.37 -9.53
C SER A 124 -12.76 -21.47 -9.86
N LEU A 125 -13.08 -21.52 -11.16
CA LEU A 125 -14.44 -21.59 -11.72
C LEU A 125 -15.32 -20.35 -11.45
N CYS A 126 -14.71 -19.20 -11.14
CA CYS A 126 -15.41 -17.95 -10.92
C CYS A 126 -15.84 -17.35 -12.27
N THR A 127 -17.00 -17.77 -12.77
CA THR A 127 -17.63 -17.22 -13.98
C THR A 127 -19.06 -16.87 -13.64
N GLN A 128 -19.39 -15.58 -13.66
CA GLN A 128 -20.69 -15.06 -13.23
C GLN A 128 -21.10 -15.52 -11.81
N ALA A 129 -20.13 -15.75 -10.93
CA ALA A 129 -20.42 -16.21 -9.57
C ALA A 129 -21.03 -15.07 -8.72
N GLN A 130 -21.87 -15.46 -7.75
CA GLN A 130 -22.56 -14.56 -6.81
C GLN A 130 -22.56 -15.15 -5.38
N GLN A 131 -21.61 -16.04 -5.09
CA GLN A 131 -21.56 -16.72 -3.81
C GLN A 131 -20.74 -15.87 -2.84
N HIS A 132 -21.42 -15.18 -1.93
CA HIS A 132 -20.78 -14.32 -0.95
C HIS A 132 -20.63 -15.06 0.38
N TYR A 133 -19.39 -15.39 0.74
CA TYR A 133 -19.05 -16.04 2.00
C TYR A 133 -18.67 -15.01 3.08
N PRO A 134 -18.72 -15.37 4.38
CA PRO A 134 -18.36 -14.44 5.46
C PRO A 134 -16.93 -13.90 5.37
N ALA A 135 -15.97 -14.66 4.81
CA ALA A 135 -14.62 -14.18 4.53
C ALA A 135 -14.36 -14.06 3.02
N GLN A 136 -15.36 -13.63 2.23
CA GLN A 136 -15.23 -13.45 0.79
C GLN A 136 -13.98 -12.66 0.40
N LEU A 137 -13.24 -13.17 -0.59
CA LEU A 137 -12.11 -12.48 -1.17
C LEU A 137 -12.59 -11.20 -1.83
N THR A 138 -12.17 -10.06 -1.30
CA THR A 138 -12.66 -8.74 -1.66
C THR A 138 -11.55 -7.93 -2.28
N PHE A 139 -11.84 -7.28 -3.41
CA PHE A 139 -10.92 -6.36 -4.06
C PHE A 139 -11.26 -4.92 -3.66
N CYS A 140 -10.34 -4.29 -2.93
CA CYS A 140 -10.51 -2.95 -2.39
C CYS A 140 -9.50 -1.97 -3.04
N GLY A 141 -9.93 -0.74 -3.24
CA GLY A 141 -9.11 0.38 -3.73
C GLY A 141 -9.32 1.64 -2.89
N SER A 142 -8.26 2.45 -2.73
CA SER A 142 -8.32 3.71 -1.98
C SER A 142 -9.26 4.69 -2.67
N SER A 143 -10.10 5.38 -1.88
CA SER A 143 -11.02 6.42 -2.37
C SER A 143 -10.32 7.74 -2.66
#